data_AF-A0A699WGW9-F1
#
_entry.id   AF-A0A699WGW9-F1
#
_cell.length_a   1.000
_cell.length_b   1.000
_cell.length_c   1.000
_cell.angle_alpha   90.00
_cell.angle_beta   90.00
_cell.angle_gamma   90.00
#
_symmetry.space_group_name_H-M   'P 1'
#
loop_
_entity.id
_entity.type
_entity.pdbx_description
1 polymer ?
#
loop_
_entity_poly.entity_id
_entity_poly.type
_entity_poly.pdbx_seq_one_letter_code
_entity_poly.pdbx_strand_id
1 'polypeptide(L)'
;MPMSIWKKLGIPDLIPTRMTLELANRTICTPDGIARDVFVPVGKPFLRTACALIDVHGEEMILRDEDERLTLNMKHDTATYSNHPHRDSVNLINFFNLSSEDCLKDLVSHK
;
A
#
# COMPACT_ATOMS: atom_id res chain seq x y z
N MET A 1 -0.61 3.34 -1.97
CA MET A 1 -0.41 4.26 -0.82
C MET A 1 -0.60 5.68 -1.35
N PRO A 2 -1.38 6.54 -0.69
CA PRO A 2 -1.58 7.92 -1.13
C PRO A 2 -0.25 8.67 -1.26
N MET A 3 -0.11 9.51 -2.30
CA MET A 3 1.15 10.22 -2.61
C MET A 3 1.55 11.22 -1.53
N SER A 4 0.58 11.75 -0.78
CA SER A 4 0.81 12.64 0.36
C SER A 4 1.61 11.93 1.48
N ILE A 5 1.14 10.75 1.88
CA ILE A 5 1.80 9.85 2.84
C ILE A 5 3.18 9.40 2.31
N TRP A 6 3.29 9.06 1.03
CA TRP A 6 4.56 8.67 0.39
C TRP A 6 5.63 9.77 0.54
N LYS A 7 5.26 11.01 0.19
CA LYS A 7 6.14 12.17 0.29
C LYS A 7 6.52 12.47 1.74
N LYS A 8 5.55 12.41 2.67
CA LYS A 8 5.82 12.61 4.11
C LYS A 8 6.82 11.60 4.66
N LEU A 9 6.72 10.35 4.20
CA LEU A 9 7.63 9.28 4.61
C LEU A 9 9.03 9.39 4.00
N GLY A 10 9.26 10.31 3.07
CA GLY A 10 10.56 10.50 2.41
C GLY A 10 10.96 9.28 1.56
N ILE A 11 9.99 8.53 1.05
CA ILE A 11 10.26 7.34 0.23
C ILE A 11 10.74 7.82 -1.15
N PRO A 12 11.76 7.16 -1.75
CA PRO A 12 12.29 7.55 -3.06
C PRO A 12 11.23 7.68 -4.15
N ASP A 13 11.56 8.47 -5.17
CA ASP A 13 10.69 8.65 -6.33
C ASP A 13 10.42 7.33 -7.05
N LEU A 14 9.21 7.25 -7.60
CA LEU A 14 8.76 6.11 -8.37
C LEU A 14 9.55 6.01 -9.67
N ILE A 15 9.85 4.78 -10.10
CA ILE A 15 10.45 4.53 -11.41
C ILE A 15 9.33 4.58 -12.45
N PRO A 16 9.31 5.57 -13.37
CA PRO A 16 8.33 5.61 -14.44
C PRO A 16 8.47 4.35 -15.29
N THR A 17 7.44 3.51 -15.28
CA THR A 17 7.47 2.22 -15.96
C THR A 17 6.20 2.09 -16.77
N ARG A 18 6.33 1.89 -18.09
CA ARG A 18 5.19 1.56 -18.94
C ARG A 18 4.70 0.16 -18.59
N MET A 19 3.57 0.09 -17.90
CA MET A 19 2.94 -1.15 -17.45
C MET A 19 1.43 -0.95 -17.39
N THR A 20 0.67 -2.02 -17.54
CA THR A 20 -0.78 -2.05 -17.29
C THR A 20 -1.08 -3.08 -16.22
N LEU A 21 -1.98 -2.75 -15.30
CA LEU A 21 -2.46 -3.64 -14.25
C LEU A 21 -3.92 -3.96 -14.49
N GLU A 22 -4.28 -5.23 -14.43
CA GLU A 22 -5.67 -5.66 -14.36
C GLU A 22 -6.02 -5.92 -12.89
N LEU A 23 -6.95 -5.13 -12.35
CA LEU A 23 -7.42 -5.27 -10.99
C LEU A 23 -8.44 -6.41 -10.86
N ALA A 24 -8.74 -6.84 -9.63
CA ALA A 24 -9.71 -7.93 -9.39
C ALA A 24 -11.13 -7.61 -9.89
N ASN A 25 -11.45 -6.32 -10.03
CA ASN A 25 -12.70 -5.83 -10.64
C ASN A 25 -12.62 -5.74 -12.19
N ARG A 26 -11.55 -6.28 -12.81
CA ARG A 26 -11.24 -6.23 -14.25
C ARG A 26 -10.95 -4.84 -14.82
N THR A 27 -10.84 -3.81 -13.98
CA THR A 27 -10.42 -2.50 -14.43
C THR A 27 -8.95 -2.55 -14.82
N ILE A 28 -8.62 -1.96 -15.97
CA ILE A 28 -7.24 -1.83 -16.46
C ILE A 28 -6.73 -0.44 -16.09
N CYS A 29 -5.64 -0.39 -15.32
CA CYS A 29 -5.03 0.87 -14.87
C CYS A 29 -3.57 0.95 -15.31
N THR A 30 -3.14 2.13 -15.74
CA THR A 30 -1.73 2.43 -16.05
C THR A 30 -1.17 3.23 -14.89
N PRO A 31 -0.28 2.67 -14.04
CA PRO A 31 0.33 3.42 -12.95
C PRO A 31 1.30 4.48 -13.49
N ASP A 32 1.44 5.60 -12.76
CA ASP A 32 2.41 6.67 -13.08
C ASP A 32 3.86 6.19 -12.91
N GLY A 33 4.05 5.20 -12.04
CA GLY A 33 5.34 4.62 -11.74
C GLY A 33 5.23 3.51 -10.70
N ILE A 34 6.32 2.76 -10.57
CA ILE A 34 6.42 1.66 -9.61
C ILE A 34 7.60 1.87 -8.68
N ALA A 35 7.45 1.43 -7.45
CA ALA A 35 8.57 1.24 -6.56
C ALA A 35 8.60 -0.23 -6.15
N ARG A 36 9.66 -0.92 -6.57
CA ARG A 36 9.91 -2.32 -6.25
C ARG A 36 10.78 -2.40 -5.02
N ASP A 37 10.51 -3.41 -4.20
CA ASP A 37 11.38 -3.82 -3.10
C ASP A 37 11.72 -2.70 -2.11
N VAL A 38 10.75 -1.81 -1.85
CA VAL A 38 10.95 -0.70 -0.92
C VAL A 38 10.94 -1.24 0.50
N PHE A 39 12.12 -1.21 1.14
CA PHE A 39 12.22 -1.48 2.56
C PHE A 39 11.72 -0.28 3.36
N VAL A 40 10.56 -0.44 3.98
CA VAL A 40 9.96 0.57 4.85
C VAL A 40 10.16 0.14 6.30
N PRO A 41 11.09 0.75 7.06
CA PRO A 41 11.26 0.42 8.47
C PRO A 41 10.04 0.90 9.27
N VAL A 42 9.19 -0.02 9.69
CA VAL A 42 8.01 0.27 10.52
C VAL A 42 8.43 0.42 11.98
N GLY A 43 9.00 1.59 12.31
CA GLY A 43 9.42 1.96 13.65
C GLY A 43 8.68 3.19 14.20
N LYS A 44 9.05 3.64 15.41
CA LYS A 44 8.50 4.86 16.03
C LYS A 44 8.55 6.10 15.11
N PRO A 45 9.63 6.37 14.35
CA PRO A 45 9.66 7.50 13.42
C PRO A 45 8.61 7.36 12.30
N PHE A 46 8.51 6.18 11.69
CA PHE A 46 7.54 5.89 10.64
C PHE A 46 6.10 6.10 11.11
N LEU A 47 5.74 5.48 12.25
CA LEU A 47 4.40 5.59 12.83
C LEU A 47 4.04 7.04 13.16
N ARG A 48 5.00 7.83 13.64
CA ARG A 48 4.81 9.25 13.92
C ARG A 48 4.60 10.04 12.63
N THR A 49 5.47 9.87 11.64
CA THR A 49 5.42 10.62 10.39
C THR A 49 4.16 10.34 9.59
N ALA A 50 3.69 9.09 9.59
CA ALA A 50 2.46 8.70 8.91
C ALA A 50 1.19 8.86 9.76
N CYS A 51 1.28 9.51 10.93
CA CYS A 51 0.18 9.72 11.88
C CYS A 51 -0.64 8.44 12.12
N ALA A 52 0.07 7.33 12.32
CA ALA A 52 -0.52 6.00 12.35
C ALA A 52 -1.46 5.81 13.55
N LEU A 53 -2.64 5.24 13.29
CA LEU A 53 -3.50 4.63 14.29
C LEU A 53 -3.35 3.12 14.20
N ILE A 54 -3.20 2.46 15.35
CA ILE A 54 -3.06 1.01 15.44
C ILE A 54 -4.20 0.50 16.30
N ASP A 55 -5.11 -0.26 15.70
CA ASP A 55 -6.06 -1.09 16.43
C ASP A 55 -5.47 -2.50 16.53
N VAL A 56 -4.99 -2.83 17.72
CA VAL A 56 -4.40 -4.14 18.01
C VAL A 56 -5.46 -5.24 18.01
N HIS A 57 -6.69 -4.94 18.45
CA HIS A 57 -7.74 -5.94 18.53
C HIS A 57 -8.45 -6.15 17.19
N GLY A 58 -8.66 -5.07 16.44
CA GLY A 58 -9.20 -5.10 15.09
C GLY A 58 -8.22 -5.60 14.03
N GLU A 59 -6.93 -5.74 14.38
CA GLU A 59 -5.84 -6.10 13.46
C GLU A 59 -5.76 -5.14 12.26
N GLU A 60 -5.89 -3.83 12.54
CA GLU A 60 -5.88 -2.79 11.52
C GLU A 60 -4.90 -1.68 11.87
N MET A 61 -4.20 -1.20 10.84
CA MET A 61 -3.33 -0.04 10.93
C MET A 61 -3.73 0.99 9.91
N ILE A 62 -4.00 2.22 10.35
CA ILE A 62 -4.45 3.31 9.51
C ILE A 62 -3.39 4.40 9.48
N LEU A 63 -2.81 4.66 8.32
CA LEU A 63 -1.96 5.82 8.07
C LEU A 63 -2.82 6.99 7.60
N ARG A 64 -2.55 8.20 8.06
CA ARG A 64 -3.37 9.38 7.76
C ARG A 64 -2.54 10.58 7.34
N ASP A 65 -3.03 11.29 6.34
CA ASP A 65 -2.55 12.60 5.93
C ASP A 65 -3.73 13.49 5.52
N GLU A 66 -4.05 14.49 6.35
CA GLU A 66 -5.23 15.34 6.19
C GLU A 66 -6.50 14.49 5.99
N ASP A 67 -7.10 14.54 4.79
CA ASP A 67 -8.29 13.76 4.41
C ASP A 67 -7.96 12.38 3.80
N GLU A 68 -6.71 12.13 3.43
CA GLU A 68 -6.26 10.87 2.86
C GLU A 68 -5.91 9.86 3.96
N ARG A 69 -6.34 8.60 3.76
CA ARG A 69 -5.98 7.50 4.66
C ARG A 69 -5.64 6.23 3.91
N LEU A 70 -4.68 5.47 4.43
CA LEU A 70 -4.38 4.11 3.99
C LEU A 70 -4.66 3.15 5.15
N THR A 71 -5.63 2.27 4.96
CA THR A 71 -5.90 1.17 5.89
C THR A 71 -5.14 -0.07 5.45
N LEU A 72 -4.28 -0.56 6.34
CA LEU A 72 -3.56 -1.82 6.23
C LEU A 72 -4.27 -2.84 7.11
N ASN A 73 -4.84 -3.85 6.48
CA ASN A 73 -5.39 -4.98 7.22
C ASN A 73 -4.22 -5.91 7.60
N MET A 74 -4.07 -6.17 8.89
CA MET A 74 -2.99 -6.99 9.45
C MET A 74 -3.47 -8.39 9.83
N LYS A 75 -4.64 -8.82 9.37
CA LYS A 75 -5.13 -10.18 9.59
C LYS A 75 -4.08 -11.18 9.16
N HIS A 76 -3.78 -12.11 10.05
CA HIS A 76 -2.93 -13.22 9.72
C HIS A 76 -3.71 -14.19 8.83
N ASP A 77 -3.43 -14.21 7.52
CA ASP A 77 -3.76 -15.36 6.67
C ASP A 77 -2.96 -16.57 7.18
N THR A 78 -3.54 -17.30 8.12
CA THR A 78 -2.93 -18.46 8.77
C THR A 78 -2.94 -19.69 7.86
N ALA A 79 -3.51 -19.58 6.65
CA ALA A 79 -3.69 -20.70 5.72
C ALA A 79 -2.46 -21.03 4.86
N THR A 80 -1.32 -20.32 4.96
CA THR A 80 -0.15 -20.60 4.10
C THR A 80 1.20 -20.49 4.81
N TYR A 81 1.28 -20.82 6.10
CA TYR A 81 2.57 -20.98 6.79
C TYR A 81 2.90 -22.46 6.99
N SER A 82 3.40 -23.07 5.91
CA SER A 82 4.08 -24.37 5.96
C SER A 82 5.39 -24.27 6.76
N ASN A 83 5.71 -25.34 7.49
CA ASN A 83 6.79 -25.48 8.48
C ASN A 83 8.21 -25.11 7.98
N HIS A 84 8.61 -23.83 8.07
CA HIS A 84 10.03 -23.44 7.95
C HIS A 84 10.44 -22.47 9.07
N PRO A 85 11.42 -22.80 9.93
CA PRO A 85 11.57 -22.18 11.25
C PRO A 85 12.41 -20.89 11.28
N HIS A 86 12.63 -20.21 10.17
CA HIS A 86 13.32 -18.92 10.19
C HIS A 86 13.02 -18.11 8.92
N ARG A 87 11.91 -17.39 8.92
CA ARG A 87 11.74 -16.27 8.01
C ARG A 87 11.37 -15.07 8.86
N ASP A 88 12.35 -14.20 9.11
CA ASP A 88 12.07 -12.83 9.51
C ASP A 88 11.06 -12.29 8.50
N SER A 89 9.88 -11.91 8.97
CA SER A 89 8.77 -11.48 8.11
C SER A 89 9.12 -10.14 7.44
N VAL A 90 9.90 -10.19 6.36
CA VAL A 90 10.14 -9.04 5.49
C VAL A 90 8.95 -8.92 4.56
N ASN A 91 7.98 -8.08 4.94
CA ASN A 91 6.84 -7.75 4.10
C ASN A 91 7.33 -6.91 2.91
N LEU A 92 7.60 -7.57 1.79
CA LEU A 92 7.91 -6.93 0.52
C LEU A 92 6.60 -6.41 -0.08
N ILE A 93 6.36 -5.11 0.03
CA ILE A 93 5.16 -4.48 -0.52
C ILE A 93 5.55 -3.83 -1.85
N ASN A 94 4.95 -4.31 -2.95
CA ASN A 94 5.04 -3.61 -4.23
C ASN A 94 4.10 -2.41 -4.20
N PHE A 95 4.64 -1.21 -4.41
CA PHE A 95 3.84 0.01 -4.46
C PHE A 95 3.62 0.44 -5.91
N PHE A 96 2.34 0.56 -6.27
CA PHE A 96 1.89 1.13 -7.54
C PHE A 96 1.19 2.46 -7.25
N ASN A 97 1.65 3.53 -7.88
CA ASN A 97 0.92 4.80 -7.83
C ASN A 97 -0.12 4.81 -8.94
N LEU A 98 -1.37 4.56 -8.55
CA LEU A 98 -2.51 4.62 -9.45
C LEU A 98 -3.11 6.01 -9.35
N SER A 99 -2.95 6.83 -10.39
CA SER A 99 -3.70 8.07 -10.50
C SER A 99 -5.20 7.75 -10.58
N SER A 100 -6.00 8.39 -9.74
CA SER A 100 -7.45 8.17 -9.67
C SER A 100 -8.16 8.48 -10.98
N GLU A 101 -7.60 9.33 -11.83
CA GLU A 101 -8.22 9.78 -13.08
C GLU A 101 -8.28 8.67 -14.15
N ASP A 102 -7.33 7.73 -14.14
CA ASP A 102 -7.26 6.63 -15.11
C ASP A 102 -7.95 5.35 -14.62
N CYS A 103 -8.09 5.19 -13.30
CA CYS A 103 -8.57 3.94 -12.69
C CYS A 103 -10.03 4.01 -12.21
N LEU A 104 -10.61 5.21 -12.07
CA LEU A 104 -11.98 5.39 -11.55
C LEU A 104 -13.09 5.41 -12.62
N LYS A 105 -12.76 5.42 -13.92
CA LYS A 105 -13.78 5.48 -14.97
C LYS A 105 -14.75 4.29 -14.95
N ASP A 106 -14.28 3.11 -14.51
CA ASP A 106 -15.10 1.90 -14.41
C ASP A 106 -15.75 1.68 -13.04
N LEU A 107 -15.30 2.35 -11.96
CA LEU A 107 -15.89 2.13 -10.63
C LEU A 107 -17.24 2.84 -10.44
N VAL A 108 -17.52 3.86 -11.25
CA VAL A 108 -18.73 4.70 -11.15
C VAL A 108 -19.83 4.27 -12.14
N SER A 109 -19.54 3.34 -13.07
CA SER A 109 -20.50 2.95 -14.12
C SER A 109 -21.47 1.80 -13.75
N HIS A 110 -21.48 1.33 -12.50
CA HIS A 110 -22.52 0.41 -12.02
C HIS A 110 -23.43 1.10 -10.99
N LYS A 111 -24.43 1.83 -11.50
CA LYS A 111 -25.66 2.14 -10.80
C LYS A 111 -26.85 1.83 -11.70
#